data_AF-A0A1J4W877-F1
#
_entry.id   AF-A0A1J4W877-F1
#
_cell.length_a   1.000
_cell.length_b   1.000
_cell.length_c   1.000
_cell.angle_alpha   90.00
_cell.angle_beta   90.00
_cell.angle_gamma   90.00
#
_symmetry.space_group_name_H-M   'P 1'
#
loop_
_entity.id
_entity.type
_entity.pdbx_description
1 polymer ?
#
loop_
_entity_poly.entity_id
_entity_poly.type
_entity_poly.pdbx_seq_one_letter_code
_entity_poly.pdbx_strand_id
1 'polypeptide(L)'
;MVKKDTKIILALRKKFPGRISVLVRKTQNGYMAEIIGPEICRGGFTQASSFSELIAQVNDCVQTILEIPEQYSSSMPQYMPPLSLAQELNEFPRLEFKGSVQFSINKEYACV
;
A
#
# COMPACT_ATOMS: atom_id res chain seq x y z
N MET A 1 8.35 -4.78 -27.17
CA MET A 1 9.47 -4.63 -26.21
C MET A 1 10.69 -5.38 -26.73
N VAL A 2 11.81 -4.67 -26.90
CA VAL A 2 13.06 -5.27 -27.37
C VAL A 2 13.70 -6.03 -26.20
N LYS A 3 14.37 -7.17 -26.44
CA LYS A 3 15.01 -8.00 -25.38
C LYS A 3 15.90 -7.21 -24.41
N LYS A 4 16.43 -6.06 -24.84
CA LYS A 4 17.25 -5.14 -24.03
C LYS A 4 16.41 -4.43 -22.95
N ASP A 5 15.21 -3.96 -23.27
CA ASP A 5 14.32 -3.28 -22.31
C ASP A 5 13.88 -4.20 -21.19
N THR A 6 13.62 -5.47 -21.51
CA THR A 6 13.24 -6.48 -20.51
C THR A 6 14.33 -6.63 -19.43
N LYS A 7 15.61 -6.65 -19.81
CA LYS A 7 16.71 -6.75 -18.85
C LYS A 7 16.80 -5.52 -17.96
N ILE A 8 16.60 -4.32 -18.52
CA ILE A 8 16.60 -3.06 -17.77
C ILE A 8 15.45 -3.02 -16.78
N ILE A 9 14.23 -3.35 -17.21
CA ILE A 9 13.04 -3.39 -16.34
C ILE A 9 13.25 -4.37 -15.18
N LEU A 10 13.80 -5.56 -15.44
CA LEU A 10 14.08 -6.53 -14.39
C LEU A 10 15.13 -6.02 -13.39
N ALA A 11 16.16 -5.31 -13.86
CA ALA A 11 17.16 -4.71 -12.99
C ALA A 11 16.57 -3.57 -12.13
N LEU A 12 15.75 -2.70 -12.72
CA LEU A 12 15.06 -1.62 -12.02
C LEU A 12 14.10 -2.16 -10.95
N ARG A 13 13.31 -3.19 -11.27
CA ARG A 13 12.40 -3.85 -10.32
C ARG A 13 13.11 -4.39 -9.08
N LYS A 14 14.37 -4.84 -9.20
CA LYS A 14 15.16 -5.32 -8.05
C LYS A 14 15.52 -4.21 -7.05
N LYS A 15 15.46 -2.93 -7.45
CA LYS A 15 15.67 -1.80 -6.54
C LYS A 15 14.50 -1.62 -5.56
N PHE A 16 13.31 -2.10 -5.91
CA PHE A 16 12.11 -1.87 -5.11
C PHE A 16 12.13 -2.76 -3.87
N PRO A 17 12.04 -2.20 -2.66
CA PRO A 17 11.84 -3.01 -1.48
C PRO A 17 10.50 -3.74 -1.56
N GLY A 18 10.44 -4.97 -1.02
CA GLY A 18 9.19 -5.75 -1.05
C GLY A 18 8.05 -5.12 -0.23
N ARG A 19 8.38 -4.24 0.72
CA ARG A 19 7.43 -3.51 1.57
C ARG A 19 8.01 -2.14 1.92
N ILE A 20 7.12 -1.17 2.07
CA ILE A 20 7.43 0.14 2.65
C ILE A 20 6.53 0.38 3.85
N SER A 21 7.04 1.13 4.82
CA SER A 21 6.30 1.60 5.98
C SER A 21 6.02 3.08 5.79
N VAL A 22 4.74 3.43 5.76
CA VAL A 22 4.28 4.79 5.49
C VAL A 22 3.37 5.23 6.62
N LEU A 23 3.70 6.36 7.24
CA LEU A 23 2.83 7.02 8.19
C LEU A 23 1.88 7.92 7.41
N VAL A 24 0.58 7.61 7.47
CA VAL A 24 -0.47 8.39 6.80
C VAL A 24 -1.26 9.17 7.84
N ARG A 25 -1.51 10.45 7.57
CA ARG A 25 -2.32 11.33 8.42
C ARG A 25 -3.34 12.08 7.57
N LYS A 26 -4.59 12.10 8.02
CA LYS A 26 -5.64 12.96 7.46
C LYS A 26 -5.46 14.38 7.99
N THR A 27 -5.58 15.37 7.11
CA THR A 27 -5.48 16.79 7.44
C THR A 27 -6.80 17.49 7.10
N GLN A 28 -6.90 18.79 7.40
CA GLN A 28 -8.07 19.59 7.03
C GLN A 28 -8.30 19.65 5.51
N ASN A 29 -7.23 19.57 4.72
CA ASN A 29 -7.25 19.79 3.27
C ASN A 29 -6.90 18.52 2.45
N GLY A 30 -6.88 17.34 3.09
CA GLY A 30 -6.56 16.09 2.42
C GLY A 30 -5.70 15.17 3.28
N TYR A 31 -4.53 14.79 2.78
CA TYR A 31 -3.68 13.76 3.34
C TYR A 31 -2.21 14.13 3.30
N MET A 32 -1.46 13.67 4.29
CA MET A 32 0.01 13.68 4.32
C MET A 32 0.50 12.25 4.50
N ALA A 33 1.60 11.91 3.82
CA ALA A 33 2.28 10.63 3.93
C ALA A 33 3.78 10.83 4.11
N GLU A 34 4.36 10.13 5.09
CA GLU A 34 5.79 10.07 5.35
C GLU A 34 6.27 8.63 5.27
N ILE A 35 7.28 8.35 4.43
CA ILE A 35 7.91 7.04 4.33
C ILE A 35 8.94 6.93 5.46
N ILE A 36 8.64 6.07 6.44
CA ILE A 36 9.49 5.87 7.62
C ILE A 36 10.43 4.67 7.48
N GLY A 37 10.22 3.84 6.45
CA GLY A 37 11.12 2.74 6.11
C GLY A 37 10.74 2.06 4.79
N PRO A 38 11.65 1.27 4.20
CA PRO A 38 13.02 0.98 4.66
C PRO A 38 13.99 2.17 4.44
N GLU A 39 15.22 2.10 4.96
CA GLU A 39 16.20 3.20 4.97
C GLU A 39 16.40 3.85 3.60
N ILE A 40 16.45 3.04 2.53
CA ILE A 40 16.59 3.51 1.15
C ILE A 40 15.48 4.48 0.70
N CYS A 41 14.30 4.42 1.30
CA CYS A 41 13.17 5.31 0.99
C CYS A 41 12.78 6.20 2.17
N ARG A 42 13.51 6.13 3.30
CA ARG A 42 13.15 6.88 4.51
C ARG A 42 13.27 8.38 4.27
N GLY A 43 12.33 9.13 4.84
CA GLY A 43 12.29 10.59 4.74
C GLY A 43 11.57 11.11 3.50
N GLY A 44 11.10 10.22 2.61
CA GLY A 44 10.17 10.59 1.55
C GLY A 44 8.89 11.16 2.15
N PHE A 45 8.49 12.35 1.70
CA PHE A 45 7.32 13.05 2.21
C PHE A 45 6.46 13.53 1.05
N THR A 46 5.14 13.35 1.14
CA THR A 46 4.20 13.82 0.14
C THR A 46 2.83 14.17 0.74
N GLN A 47 2.02 14.86 -0.04
CA GLN A 47 0.66 15.27 0.32
C GLN A 47 -0.27 15.18 -0.89
N ALA A 48 -1.56 15.01 -0.62
CA ALA A 48 -2.58 14.90 -1.66
C ALA A 48 -3.94 15.38 -1.15
N SER A 49 -4.84 15.74 -2.07
CA SER A 49 -6.20 16.17 -1.74
C SER A 49 -7.16 15.00 -1.50
N SER A 50 -6.84 13.82 -2.04
CA SER A 50 -7.63 12.59 -1.89
C SER A 50 -6.76 11.39 -1.55
N PHE A 51 -7.37 10.32 -1.03
CA PHE A 51 -6.63 9.12 -0.66
C PHE A 51 -6.07 8.37 -1.87
N SER A 52 -6.80 8.33 -2.99
CA SER A 52 -6.32 7.75 -4.25
C SER A 52 -5.12 8.51 -4.81
N GLU A 53 -5.19 9.84 -4.80
CA GLU A 53 -4.05 10.70 -5.18
C GLU A 53 -2.87 10.50 -4.23
N LEU A 54 -3.09 10.35 -2.93
CA LEU A 54 -2.03 10.07 -1.97
C LEU A 54 -1.27 8.78 -2.32
N ILE A 55 -1.99 7.72 -2.71
CA ILE A 55 -1.38 6.45 -3.11
C ILE A 55 -0.50 6.65 -4.35
N ALA A 56 -0.97 7.41 -5.34
CA ALA A 56 -0.18 7.72 -6.53
C ALA A 56 1.09 8.51 -6.15
N GLN A 57 0.93 9.56 -5.34
CA GLN A 57 2.02 10.42 -4.89
C GLN A 57 3.08 9.66 -4.06
N VAL A 58 2.67 8.69 -3.23
CA VAL A 58 3.61 7.84 -2.50
C VAL A 58 4.44 6.97 -3.46
N ASN A 59 3.80 6.41 -4.48
CA ASN A 59 4.50 5.60 -5.49
C ASN A 59 5.45 6.44 -6.34
N ASP A 60 5.05 7.65 -6.74
CA ASP A 60 5.89 8.57 -7.49
C ASP A 60 7.07 9.07 -6.65
N CYS A 61 6.86 9.30 -5.35
CA CYS A 61 7.92 9.62 -4.40
C CYS A 61 8.96 8.49 -4.33
N VAL A 62 8.54 7.23 -4.18
CA VAL A 62 9.46 6.09 -4.16
C VAL A 62 10.21 5.95 -5.48
N GLN A 63 9.53 6.10 -6.61
CA GLN A 63 10.18 6.02 -7.92
C GLN A 63 11.21 7.14 -8.13
N THR A 64 10.92 8.34 -7.66
CA THR A 64 11.85 9.47 -7.67
C THR A 64 13.08 9.17 -6.82
N ILE A 65 12.91 8.67 -5.59
CA ILE A 65 14.02 8.30 -4.69
C ILE A 65 14.90 7.20 -5.29
N LEU A 66 14.30 6.22 -5.97
CA LEU A 66 15.03 5.11 -6.61
C LEU A 66 15.62 5.46 -7.98
N GLU A 67 15.45 6.72 -8.41
CA GLU A 67 15.91 7.26 -9.69
C GLU A 67 15.42 6.43 -10.88
N ILE A 68 14.13 6.10 -10.88
CA ILE A 68 13.51 5.35 -11.97
C ILE A 68 13.30 6.29 -13.16
N PRO A 69 13.83 5.95 -14.36
CA PRO A 69 13.57 6.75 -15.55
C PRO A 69 12.09 6.71 -15.94
N GLU A 70 11.54 7.86 -16.31
CA GLU A 70 10.11 8.05 -16.63
C GLU A 70 9.58 7.03 -17.66
N GLN A 71 10.36 6.75 -18.71
CA GLN A 71 10.02 5.78 -19.75
C GLN A 71 9.77 4.35 -19.24
N TYR A 72 10.22 4.02 -18.03
CA TYR A 72 10.02 2.72 -17.38
C TYR A 72 9.05 2.78 -16.19
N SER A 73 8.58 3.96 -15.79
CA SER A 73 7.75 4.17 -14.59
C SER A 73 6.49 3.29 -14.60
N SER A 74 5.76 3.27 -15.71
CA SER A 74 4.55 2.45 -15.89
C SER A 74 4.79 0.94 -15.80
N SER A 75 6.04 0.50 -15.89
CA SER A 75 6.44 -0.91 -15.78
C SER A 75 6.93 -1.30 -14.39
N MET A 76 6.98 -0.34 -13.44
CA MET A 76 7.46 -0.58 -12.09
C MET A 76 6.36 -1.10 -11.15
N PRO A 77 6.73 -1.76 -10.04
CA PRO A 77 5.78 -2.17 -9.02
C PRO A 77 5.11 -0.96 -8.36
N GLN A 78 3.85 -1.12 -7.99
CA GLN A 78 3.11 -0.14 -7.20
C GLN A 78 2.77 -0.71 -5.82
N TYR A 79 2.99 0.09 -4.79
CA TYR A 79 2.58 -0.19 -3.42
C TYR A 79 1.13 0.22 -3.22
N MET A 80 0.33 -0.73 -2.76
CA MET A 80 -1.05 -0.50 -2.36
C MET A 80 -1.16 -0.58 -0.83
N PRO A 81 -1.87 0.35 -0.18
CA PRO A 81 -2.13 0.26 1.24
C PRO A 81 -3.09 -0.89 1.56
N PRO A 82 -3.08 -1.40 2.79
CA PRO A 82 -4.07 -2.38 3.23
C PRO A 82 -5.48 -1.76 3.26
N LEU A 83 -6.50 -2.58 2.98
CA LEU A 83 -7.90 -2.14 3.00
C LEU A 83 -8.31 -1.55 4.37
N SER A 84 -7.76 -2.09 5.46
CA SER A 84 -8.00 -1.60 6.81
C SER A 84 -7.65 -0.12 6.97
N LEU A 85 -6.58 0.35 6.34
CA LEU A 85 -6.21 1.78 6.38
C LEU A 85 -7.28 2.64 5.73
N ALA A 86 -7.79 2.25 4.56
CA ALA A 86 -8.88 2.98 3.91
C ALA A 86 -10.15 3.00 4.77
N GLN A 87 -10.45 1.90 5.46
CA GLN A 87 -11.59 1.81 6.40
C GLN A 87 -11.39 2.62 7.69
N GLU A 88 -10.15 2.76 8.17
CA GLU A 88 -9.79 3.61 9.31
C GLU A 88 -9.89 5.10 8.95
N LEU A 89 -9.57 5.46 7.71
CA LEU A 89 -9.66 6.83 7.19
C LEU A 89 -11.06 7.22 6.69
N ASN A 90 -12.05 6.31 6.79
CA ASN A 90 -13.42 6.42 6.26
C ASN A 90 -13.49 6.63 4.74
N GLU A 91 -12.49 6.14 4.01
CA GLU A 91 -12.42 6.17 2.54
C GLU A 91 -13.04 4.91 1.91
N PHE A 92 -13.28 3.87 2.72
CA PHE A 92 -13.92 2.64 2.29
C PHE A 92 -14.91 2.12 3.36
N PRO A 93 -16.08 1.60 2.97
CA PRO A 93 -17.06 1.10 3.93
C PRO A 93 -16.52 -0.07 4.76
N ARG A 94 -16.86 -0.06 6.05
CA ARG A 94 -16.69 -1.23 6.92
C ARG A 94 -17.87 -2.16 6.69
N LEU A 95 -17.59 -3.38 6.23
CA LEU A 95 -18.61 -4.42 6.19
C LEU A 95 -18.90 -4.86 7.62
N GLU A 96 -20.02 -4.41 8.19
CA GLU A 96 -20.52 -4.97 9.43
C GLU A 96 -21.04 -6.39 9.15
N PHE A 97 -20.31 -7.42 9.61
CA PHE A 97 -20.85 -8.77 9.60
C PHE A 97 -21.97 -8.86 10.65
N LYS A 98 -23.22 -8.77 10.21
CA LYS A 98 -24.39 -9.09 11.03
C LYS A 98 -24.85 -10.51 10.70
N GLY A 99 -24.40 -11.47 11.52
CA GLY A 99 -24.87 -12.85 11.45
C GLY A 99 -25.09 -13.39 12.86
N SER A 100 -26.21 -14.06 13.08
CA SER A 100 -26.38 -14.93 14.24
C SER A 100 -25.87 -16.32 13.87
N VAL A 101 -25.00 -16.88 14.72
CA VAL A 101 -24.53 -18.27 14.59
C VAL A 101 -25.13 -19.05 15.74
N GLN A 102 -25.80 -20.16 15.41
CA GLN A 102 -26.37 -21.06 16.42
C GLN A 102 -25.33 -22.13 16.72
N PHE A 103 -24.77 -22.11 17.93
CA PHE A 103 -23.87 -23.15 18.41
C PHE A 103 -24.71 -24.29 19.00
N SER A 104 -24.42 -25.52 18.58
CA SER A 104 -24.99 -26.72 19.19
C SER A 104 -23.86 -27.57 19.80
N ILE A 105 -24.11 -28.13 20.97
CA ILE A 105 -23.20 -29.05 21.63
C ILE A 105 -23.42 -30.43 21.02
N ASN A 106 -22.36 -31.03 20.48
CA ASN A 106 -22.39 -32.45 20.13
C ASN A 106 -22.26 -33.27 21.42
N LYS A 107 -23.37 -33.86 21.86
CA LYS A 107 -23.45 -34.62 23.13
C LYS A 107 -22.64 -35.92 23.12
N GLU A 108 -22.08 -36.33 21.99
CA GLU A 108 -21.24 -37.54 21.89
C GLU A 108 -19.86 -37.38 22.55
N TYR A 109 -19.41 -36.15 22.80
CA TYR A 109 -18.09 -35.87 23.39
C TYR A 109 -18.16 -34.90 24.58
N ALA A 110 -19.35 -34.74 25.18
CA ALA A 110 -19.46 -33.97 26.42
C ALA A 110 -18.80 -34.78 27.55
N CYS A 111 -17.56 -34.42 27.90
CA CYS A 111 -16.90 -34.91 29.10
C CYS A 111 -17.81 -34.64 30.31
N VAL A 112 -18.28 -35.71 30.95
CA VAL A 112 -18.96 -35.69 32.25
C VAL A 112 -17.93 -35.44 33.35
#